data_AF-A0A3S4FVH1-F1
#
_entry.id   AF-A0A3S4FVH1-F1
#
_cell.length_a   1.000
_cell.length_b   1.000
_cell.length_c   1.000
_cell.angle_alpha   90.00
_cell.angle_beta   90.00
_cell.angle_gamma   90.00
#
_symmetry.space_group_name_H-M   'P 1'
#
loop_
_entity.id
_entity.type
_entity.pdbx_description
1 polymer ?
#
loop_
_entity_poly.entity_id
_entity_poly.type
_entity_poly.pdbx_seq_one_letter_code
_entity_poly.pdbx_strand_id
1 'polypeptide(L)'
;MTLILPVLVAVFGILSVYGRQGWLASLWQMLGLQWTFSPYGLQGILLAHVFFNLPMASRLLLQSLESIPGEQRQLAAQLGMRGWHFFRFVEWPWLRRQIPPVAALIFMLCFASFATVLSLGGGPQATTIELAIFQALSYDYDPARAAMLALIQMVCCLALVLLSQRLSKAIAPGMTLTQGWRDPDDRLHSRLTDALLIVLALLLLLPPLVAVVVDGVNRSLPEVLAQPILWQAVWTSLRIALAAGVLCVVLTIMLLWSSRELRQRQQLFAGTNAGTQRDV
;
A
#
# COMPACT_ATOMS: atom_id res chain seq x y z
N MET A 1 -6.31 -2.66 8.64
CA MET A 1 -7.35 -2.62 7.60
C MET A 1 -6.86 -1.70 6.50
N THR A 2 -6.66 -2.20 5.28
CA THR A 2 -6.35 -1.32 4.14
C THR A 2 -7.59 -0.47 3.89
N LEU A 3 -7.44 0.85 3.90
CA LEU A 3 -8.45 1.75 3.37
C LEU A 3 -8.56 1.42 1.88
N ILE A 4 -9.55 0.61 1.50
CA ILE A 4 -9.97 0.41 0.10
C ILE A 4 -10.76 1.66 -0.30
N LEU A 5 -10.20 2.85 -0.04
CA LEU A 5 -10.77 4.07 -0.56
C LEU A 5 -10.43 4.09 -2.05
N PRO A 6 -11.43 4.23 -2.93
CA PRO A 6 -11.14 4.46 -4.34
C PRO A 6 -10.19 5.66 -4.46
N VAL A 7 -9.17 5.55 -5.31
CA VAL A 7 -8.12 6.58 -5.42
C VAL A 7 -8.72 7.96 -5.67
N LEU A 8 -9.73 8.04 -6.53
CA LEU A 8 -10.45 9.29 -6.82
C LEU A 8 -11.10 9.89 -5.58
N VAL A 9 -11.72 9.07 -4.73
CA VAL A 9 -12.38 9.54 -3.50
C VAL A 9 -11.35 10.17 -2.56
N ALA A 10 -10.19 9.53 -2.39
CA ALA A 10 -9.12 10.09 -1.57
C ALA A 10 -8.50 11.35 -2.19
N VAL A 11 -8.36 11.42 -3.51
CA VAL A 11 -7.93 12.64 -4.21
C VAL A 11 -8.92 13.78 -3.98
N PHE A 12 -10.22 13.53 -4.12
CA PHE A 12 -11.25 14.54 -3.82
C PHE A 12 -11.24 14.96 -2.35
N GLY A 13 -11.03 14.03 -1.42
CA GLY A 13 -10.85 14.35 0.00
C GLY A 13 -9.65 15.26 0.25
N ILE A 14 -8.51 14.98 -0.36
CA ILE A 14 -7.32 15.83 -0.28
C ILE A 14 -7.59 17.20 -0.90
N LEU A 15 -8.27 17.27 -2.05
CA LEU A 15 -8.65 18.54 -2.67
C LEU A 15 -9.66 19.34 -1.83
N SER A 16 -10.60 18.69 -1.17
CA SER A 16 -11.59 19.31 -0.27
C SER A 16 -10.95 19.87 1.00
N VAL A 17 -9.88 19.24 1.49
CA VAL A 17 -9.13 19.75 2.64
C VAL A 17 -8.10 20.80 2.24
N TYR A 18 -7.21 20.48 1.31
CA TYR A 18 -6.02 21.28 0.97
C TYR A 18 -6.18 22.17 -0.26
N GLY A 19 -7.33 22.10 -0.95
CA GLY A 19 -7.64 22.95 -2.11
C GLY A 19 -7.78 24.42 -1.75
N ARG A 20 -7.75 25.29 -2.77
CA ARG A 20 -7.90 26.75 -2.59
C ARG A 20 -9.20 27.17 -1.92
N GLN A 21 -10.25 26.37 -2.07
CA GLN A 21 -11.56 26.57 -1.41
C GLN A 21 -11.82 25.54 -0.31
N GLY A 22 -10.78 24.81 0.12
CA GLY A 22 -10.92 23.75 1.10
C GLY A 22 -11.10 24.27 2.52
N TRP A 23 -11.46 23.36 3.43
CA TRP A 23 -11.72 23.72 4.83
C TRP A 23 -10.50 24.40 5.49
N LEU A 24 -9.28 23.93 5.20
CA LEU A 24 -8.04 24.52 5.73
C LEU A 24 -7.80 25.94 5.19
N ALA A 25 -8.07 26.17 3.90
CA ALA A 25 -7.97 27.50 3.31
C ALA A 25 -9.01 28.47 3.92
N SER A 26 -10.23 27.99 4.21
CA SER A 26 -11.27 28.79 4.87
C SER A 26 -10.90 29.21 6.30
N LEU A 27 -10.26 28.32 7.07
CA LEU A 27 -9.73 28.61 8.41
C LEU A 27 -8.59 29.62 8.36
N TRP A 28 -7.69 29.48 7.39
CA TRP A 28 -6.57 30.41 7.18
C TRP A 28 -7.02 31.79 6.75
N GLN A 29 -8.09 31.86 5.95
CA GLN A 29 -8.71 33.10 5.52
C GLN A 29 -9.44 33.81 6.68
N MET A 30 -10.04 33.06 7.61
CA MET A 30 -10.55 33.62 8.88
C MET A 30 -9.43 34.19 9.76
N LEU A 31 -8.21 33.64 9.65
CA LEU A 31 -7.01 34.12 10.33
C LEU A 31 -6.28 35.26 9.57
N GLY A 32 -6.83 35.74 8.45
CA GLY A 32 -6.29 36.87 7.68
C GLY A 32 -5.02 36.57 6.87
N LEU A 33 -4.64 35.30 6.73
CA LEU A 33 -3.43 34.87 6.03
C LEU A 33 -3.81 34.32 4.64
N GLN A 34 -3.12 34.76 3.60
CA GLN A 34 -3.37 34.28 2.22
C GLN A 34 -2.82 32.86 2.04
N TRP A 35 -3.72 31.90 1.80
CA TRP A 35 -3.34 30.51 1.54
C TRP A 35 -2.85 30.36 0.09
N THR A 36 -1.52 30.28 -0.09
CA THR A 36 -0.87 30.14 -1.40
C THR A 36 -0.63 28.69 -1.81
N PHE A 37 -0.92 27.72 -0.95
CA PHE A 37 -0.70 26.31 -1.24
C PHE A 37 -1.74 25.81 -2.26
N SER A 38 -1.24 25.34 -3.40
CA SER A 38 -2.04 24.77 -4.47
C SER A 38 -1.74 23.27 -4.52
N PRO A 39 -2.69 22.37 -4.19
CA PRO A 39 -2.47 20.91 -4.24
C PRO A 39 -2.40 20.36 -5.68
N TYR A 40 -2.22 21.24 -6.67
CA TYR A 40 -2.01 20.88 -8.07
C TYR A 40 -0.51 20.80 -8.36
N GLY A 41 -0.12 19.78 -9.12
CA GLY A 41 1.27 19.51 -9.49
C GLY A 41 1.96 18.53 -8.55
N LEU A 42 3.30 18.58 -8.55
CA LEU A 42 4.17 17.58 -7.93
C LEU A 42 3.96 17.46 -6.41
N GLN A 43 3.67 18.57 -5.73
CA GLN A 43 3.44 18.60 -4.28
C GLN A 43 2.15 17.85 -3.88
N GLY A 44 1.06 18.04 -4.63
CA GLY A 44 -0.18 17.31 -4.40
C GLY A 44 -0.05 15.83 -4.67
N ILE A 45 0.67 15.47 -5.76
CA ILE A 45 0.99 14.08 -6.08
C ILE A 45 1.77 13.44 -4.93
N LEU A 46 2.81 14.09 -4.42
CA LEU A 46 3.59 13.59 -3.28
C LEU A 46 2.72 13.41 -2.03
N LEU A 47 1.89 14.40 -1.69
CA LEU A 47 1.03 14.34 -0.51
C LEU A 47 0.02 13.18 -0.62
N ALA A 48 -0.60 13.00 -1.78
CA ALA A 48 -1.50 11.89 -2.03
C ALA A 48 -0.79 10.53 -1.89
N HIS A 49 0.40 10.39 -2.48
CA HIS A 49 1.16 9.14 -2.35
C HIS A 49 1.61 8.88 -0.91
N VAL A 50 2.00 9.89 -0.14
CA VAL A 50 2.29 9.73 1.29
C VAL A 50 1.04 9.28 2.02
N PHE A 51 -0.11 9.90 1.78
CA PHE A 51 -1.39 9.52 2.39
C PHE A 51 -1.75 8.05 2.11
N PHE A 52 -1.62 7.59 0.85
CA PHE A 52 -1.90 6.19 0.49
C PHE A 52 -0.88 5.19 1.03
N ASN A 53 0.40 5.53 0.97
CA ASN A 53 1.48 4.59 1.31
C ASN A 53 1.77 4.52 2.81
N LEU A 54 1.55 5.58 3.58
CA LEU A 54 1.85 5.62 5.02
C LEU A 54 1.18 4.49 5.84
N PRO A 55 -0.14 4.24 5.75
CA PRO A 55 -0.78 3.17 6.53
C PRO A 55 -0.33 1.76 6.10
N MET A 56 0.03 1.60 4.83
CA MET A 56 0.57 0.34 4.31
C MET A 56 2.00 0.11 4.80
N ALA A 57 2.86 1.12 4.70
CA ALA A 57 4.24 1.10 5.16
C ALA A 57 4.31 0.87 6.67
N SER A 58 3.51 1.58 7.46
CA SER A 58 3.49 1.42 8.93
C SER A 58 3.08 0.01 9.33
N ARG A 59 2.08 -0.59 8.65
CA ARG A 59 1.66 -1.96 8.91
C ARG A 59 2.74 -2.99 8.57
N LEU A 60 3.43 -2.83 7.42
CA LEU A 60 4.50 -3.75 7.03
C LEU A 60 5.71 -3.66 7.97
N LEU A 61 6.07 -2.46 8.41
CA LEU A 61 7.13 -2.26 9.38
C LEU A 61 6.75 -2.76 10.77
N LEU A 62 5.50 -2.55 11.20
CA LEU A 62 4.99 -3.11 12.46
C LEU A 62 5.02 -4.63 12.46
N GLN A 63 4.57 -5.27 11.38
CA GLN A 63 4.64 -6.73 11.22
C GLN A 63 6.09 -7.24 11.31
N SER A 64 7.05 -6.46 10.78
CA SER A 64 8.47 -6.80 10.92
C SER A 64 8.96 -6.71 12.36
N LEU A 65 8.49 -5.73 13.14
CA LEU A 65 8.84 -5.61 14.55
C LEU A 65 8.20 -6.71 15.40
N GLU A 66 6.94 -7.06 15.11
CA GLU A 66 6.22 -8.16 15.74
C GLU A 66 6.84 -9.52 15.42
N SER A 67 7.56 -9.65 14.29
CA SER A 67 8.27 -10.89 13.93
C SER A 67 9.54 -11.17 14.75
N ILE A 68 9.98 -10.22 15.58
CA ILE A 68 11.16 -10.38 16.45
C ILE A 68 10.84 -11.43 17.53
N PRO A 69 11.62 -12.53 17.64
CA PRO A 69 11.40 -13.57 18.65
C PRO A 69 11.37 -13.02 20.08
N GLY A 70 10.42 -13.49 20.89
CA GLY A 70 10.30 -13.10 22.29
C GLY A 70 11.57 -13.39 23.11
N GLU A 71 12.33 -14.44 22.77
CA GLU A 71 13.61 -14.78 23.40
C GLU A 71 14.67 -13.68 23.24
N GLN A 72 14.76 -13.06 22.05
CA GLN A 72 15.69 -11.94 21.82
C GLN A 72 15.32 -10.73 22.67
N ARG A 73 14.02 -10.47 22.85
CA ARG A 73 13.52 -9.38 23.70
C ARG A 73 13.81 -9.65 25.18
N GLN A 74 13.62 -10.89 25.64
CA GLN A 74 13.95 -11.31 27.01
C GLN A 74 15.45 -11.17 27.31
N LEU A 75 16.32 -11.61 26.39
CA LEU A 75 17.78 -11.49 26.53
C LEU A 75 18.22 -10.02 26.62
N ALA A 76 17.67 -9.16 25.76
CA ALA A 76 17.95 -7.73 25.80
C ALA A 76 17.54 -7.10 27.14
N ALA A 77 16.40 -7.53 27.70
CA ALA A 77 15.94 -7.08 29.01
C ALA A 77 16.82 -7.56 30.16
N GLN A 78 17.31 -8.82 30.11
CA GLN A 78 18.27 -9.35 31.09
C GLN A 78 19.62 -8.61 31.05
N LEU A 79 20.04 -8.15 29.87
CA LEU A 79 21.24 -7.31 29.70
C LEU A 79 21.01 -5.84 30.09
N GLY A 80 19.81 -5.47 30.54
CA GLY A 80 19.47 -4.09 30.89
C GLY A 80 19.45 -3.13 29.69
N MET A 81 19.42 -3.64 28.46
CA MET A 81 19.35 -2.81 27.25
C MET A 81 17.96 -2.16 27.13
N ARG A 82 17.90 -0.82 27.24
CA ARG A 82 16.64 -0.07 27.28
C ARG A 82 16.65 1.13 26.32
N GLY A 83 15.44 1.53 25.89
CA GLY A 83 15.20 2.72 25.04
C GLY A 83 15.98 2.67 23.72
N TRP A 84 16.80 3.70 23.47
CA TRP A 84 17.57 3.83 22.22
C TRP A 84 18.51 2.64 21.95
N HIS A 85 19.07 2.03 22.99
CA HIS A 85 19.94 0.86 22.83
C HIS A 85 19.15 -0.35 22.33
N PHE A 86 17.95 -0.56 22.86
CA PHE A 86 17.04 -1.60 22.38
C PHE A 86 16.64 -1.36 20.92
N PHE A 87 16.22 -0.13 20.59
CA PHE A 87 15.88 0.25 19.22
C PHE A 87 17.04 0.02 18.25
N ARG A 88 18.25 0.46 18.59
CA ARG A 88 19.41 0.39 17.68
C ARG A 88 19.97 -1.03 17.50
N PHE A 89 19.98 -1.85 18.55
CA PHE A 89 20.60 -3.18 18.51
C PHE A 89 19.61 -4.31 18.21
N VAL A 90 18.35 -4.18 18.61
CA VAL A 90 17.32 -5.21 18.42
C VAL A 90 16.41 -4.86 17.25
N GLU A 91 15.80 -3.66 17.23
CA GLU A 91 14.74 -3.35 16.25
C GLU A 91 15.30 -2.88 14.89
N TRP A 92 16.31 -2.01 14.87
CA TRP A 92 16.89 -1.44 13.67
C TRP A 92 17.47 -2.50 12.69
N PRO A 93 18.17 -3.56 13.14
CA PRO A 93 18.66 -4.59 12.22
C PRO A 93 17.55 -5.35 11.48
N TRP A 94 16.36 -5.45 12.09
CA TRP A 94 15.19 -6.05 11.48
C TRP A 94 14.50 -5.07 10.54
N LEU A 95 14.27 -3.82 10.98
CA LEU A 95 13.70 -2.76 10.15
C LEU A 95 14.53 -2.51 8.88
N ARG A 96 15.85 -2.35 8.99
CA ARG A 96 16.73 -2.08 7.83
C ARG A 96 16.68 -3.16 6.76
N ARG A 97 16.38 -4.41 7.13
CA ARG A 97 16.22 -5.53 6.19
C ARG A 97 14.87 -5.47 5.48
N GLN A 98 13.85 -4.95 6.14
CA GLN A 98 12.52 -4.79 5.60
C GLN A 98 12.33 -3.48 4.80
N ILE A 99 13.19 -2.48 4.99
CA ILE A 99 13.12 -1.21 4.25
C ILE A 99 13.21 -1.40 2.73
N PRO A 100 14.20 -2.12 2.15
CA PRO A 100 14.29 -2.32 0.70
C PRO A 100 13.03 -2.94 0.05
N PRO A 101 12.45 -4.05 0.55
CA PRO A 101 11.20 -4.57 -0.01
C PRO A 101 10.04 -3.60 0.10
N VAL A 102 9.87 -2.94 1.25
CA VAL A 102 8.77 -1.98 1.46
C VAL A 102 8.94 -0.78 0.52
N ALA A 103 10.16 -0.26 0.38
CA ALA A 103 10.47 0.82 -0.54
C ALA A 103 10.21 0.42 -2.00
N ALA A 104 10.58 -0.79 -2.42
CA ALA A 104 10.30 -1.29 -3.77
C ALA A 104 8.80 -1.45 -4.03
N LEU A 105 8.03 -1.92 -3.03
CA LEU A 105 6.57 -2.02 -3.13
C LEU A 105 5.91 -0.64 -3.23
N ILE A 106 6.31 0.32 -2.39
CA ILE A 106 5.83 1.70 -2.44
C ILE A 106 6.19 2.33 -3.79
N PHE A 107 7.43 2.16 -4.25
CA PHE A 107 7.89 2.66 -5.54
C PHE A 107 7.04 2.10 -6.68
N MET A 108 6.76 0.79 -6.67
CA MET A 108 5.90 0.15 -7.65
C MET A 108 4.48 0.72 -7.62
N LEU A 109 3.91 0.94 -6.43
CA LEU A 109 2.59 1.53 -6.29
C LEU A 109 2.54 2.96 -6.84
N CYS A 110 3.56 3.78 -6.56
CA CYS A 110 3.68 5.13 -7.09
C CYS A 110 3.91 5.14 -8.61
N PHE A 111 4.74 4.23 -9.11
CA PHE A 111 5.03 4.08 -10.53
C PHE A 111 3.79 3.64 -11.33
N ALA A 112 2.90 2.87 -10.70
CA ALA A 112 1.65 2.40 -11.28
C ALA A 112 0.42 3.29 -10.94
N SER A 113 0.63 4.53 -10.48
CA SER A 113 -0.45 5.41 -10.03
C SER A 113 -0.91 6.41 -11.10
N PHE A 114 -1.75 5.95 -12.01
CA PHE A 114 -2.34 6.75 -13.08
C PHE A 114 -3.36 7.78 -12.56
N ALA A 115 -4.33 7.34 -11.76
CA ALA A 115 -5.49 8.16 -11.38
C ALA A 115 -5.11 9.39 -10.55
N THR A 116 -4.15 9.24 -9.63
CA THR A 116 -3.65 10.33 -8.78
C THR A 116 -2.97 11.41 -9.60
N VAL A 117 -2.11 11.02 -10.55
CA VAL A 117 -1.36 11.96 -11.40
C VAL A 117 -2.29 12.62 -12.41
N LEU A 118 -3.24 11.89 -13.00
CA LEU A 118 -4.23 12.47 -13.89
C LEU A 118 -5.06 13.55 -13.18
N SER A 119 -5.47 13.29 -11.93
CA SER A 119 -6.39 14.16 -11.18
C SER A 119 -5.69 15.36 -10.54
N LEU A 120 -4.47 15.18 -10.01
CA LEU A 120 -3.71 16.23 -9.30
C LEU A 120 -2.63 16.89 -10.16
N GLY A 121 -2.23 16.29 -11.28
CA GLY A 121 -1.08 16.73 -12.08
C GLY A 121 -1.25 18.08 -12.78
N GLY A 122 -2.48 18.58 -12.90
CA GLY A 122 -2.74 19.97 -13.31
C GLY A 122 -2.35 20.33 -14.74
N GLY A 123 -2.05 19.36 -15.61
CA GLY A 123 -1.79 19.60 -17.04
C GLY A 123 -0.79 18.62 -17.69
N PRO A 124 -0.44 18.83 -18.97
CA PRO A 124 0.37 17.92 -19.79
C PRO A 124 1.86 17.85 -19.39
N GLN A 125 2.30 18.53 -18.33
CA GLN A 125 3.70 18.47 -17.88
C GLN A 125 4.02 17.30 -16.94
N ALA A 126 3.02 16.64 -16.38
CA ALA A 126 3.21 15.48 -15.50
C ALA A 126 3.08 14.15 -16.27
N THR A 127 3.81 13.97 -17.39
CA THR A 127 3.72 12.75 -18.20
C THR A 127 4.45 11.57 -17.52
N THR A 128 3.70 10.73 -16.81
CA THR A 128 4.17 9.38 -16.45
C THR A 128 4.03 8.43 -17.64
N ILE A 129 4.72 7.28 -17.59
CA ILE A 129 4.59 6.24 -18.61
C ILE A 129 3.13 5.81 -18.77
N GLU A 130 2.37 5.75 -17.67
CA GLU A 130 0.94 5.41 -17.70
C GLU A 130 0.08 6.45 -18.39
N LEU A 131 0.35 7.74 -18.16
CA LEU A 131 -0.33 8.80 -18.87
C LEU A 131 -0.01 8.77 -20.36
N ALA A 132 1.22 8.43 -20.74
CA ALA A 132 1.59 8.24 -22.14
C ALA A 132 0.86 7.05 -22.78
N ILE A 133 0.66 5.94 -22.06
CA ILE A 133 -0.16 4.80 -22.53
C ILE A 133 -1.61 5.25 -22.73
N PHE A 134 -2.18 5.93 -21.74
CA PHE A 134 -3.54 6.43 -21.82
C PHE A 134 -3.74 7.43 -22.96
N GLN A 135 -2.75 8.30 -23.18
CA GLN A 135 -2.77 9.26 -24.27
C GLN A 135 -2.68 8.59 -25.63
N ALA A 136 -1.76 7.64 -25.79
CA ALA A 136 -1.62 6.87 -27.02
C ALA A 136 -2.92 6.13 -27.37
N LEU A 137 -3.62 5.59 -26.37
CA LEU A 137 -4.86 4.84 -26.59
C LEU A 137 -6.08 5.75 -26.83
N SER A 138 -6.24 6.81 -26.04
CA SER A 138 -7.49 7.60 -25.98
C SER A 138 -7.47 8.87 -26.82
N TYR A 139 -6.30 9.47 -27.02
CA TYR A 139 -6.15 10.71 -27.80
C TYR A 139 -5.51 10.44 -29.17
N ASP A 140 -4.43 9.64 -29.22
CA ASP A 140 -3.73 9.36 -30.48
C ASP A 140 -4.30 8.16 -31.25
N TYR A 141 -5.18 7.36 -30.62
CA TYR A 141 -5.78 6.14 -31.18
C TYR A 141 -4.75 5.15 -31.78
N ASP A 142 -3.55 5.07 -31.20
CA ASP A 142 -2.46 4.17 -31.60
C ASP A 142 -2.30 3.04 -30.56
N PRO A 143 -3.05 1.94 -30.68
CA PRO A 143 -2.97 0.83 -29.75
C PRO A 143 -1.62 0.09 -29.81
N ALA A 144 -0.91 0.17 -30.94
CA ALA A 144 0.40 -0.47 -31.08
C ALA A 144 1.44 0.24 -30.21
N ARG A 145 1.46 1.57 -30.23
CA ARG A 145 2.32 2.38 -29.35
C ARG A 145 1.95 2.19 -27.88
N ALA A 146 0.65 2.17 -27.56
CA ALA A 146 0.18 1.92 -26.20
C ALA A 146 0.63 0.54 -25.67
N ALA A 147 0.51 -0.51 -26.49
CA ALA A 147 0.95 -1.86 -26.14
C ALA A 147 2.47 -1.95 -25.93
N MET A 148 3.26 -1.28 -26.77
CA MET A 148 4.72 -1.24 -26.59
C MET A 148 5.12 -0.58 -25.27
N LEU A 149 4.52 0.57 -24.94
CA LEU A 149 4.77 1.26 -23.66
C LEU A 149 4.32 0.41 -22.47
N ALA A 150 3.17 -0.26 -22.56
CA ALA A 150 2.68 -1.17 -21.52
C ALA A 150 3.61 -2.38 -21.30
N LEU A 151 4.16 -2.95 -22.37
CA LEU A 151 5.16 -4.03 -22.27
C LEU A 151 6.45 -3.55 -21.60
N ILE A 152 6.95 -2.37 -21.95
CA ILE A 152 8.12 -1.77 -21.29
C ILE A 152 7.83 -1.56 -19.80
N GLN A 153 6.68 -1.00 -19.45
CA GLN A 153 6.26 -0.82 -18.06
C GLN A 153 6.21 -2.16 -17.31
N MET A 154 5.64 -3.20 -17.94
CA MET A 154 5.54 -4.54 -17.36
C MET A 154 6.91 -5.17 -17.10
N VAL A 155 7.85 -5.06 -18.05
CA VAL A 155 9.22 -5.55 -17.91
C VAL A 155 9.95 -4.80 -16.78
N CYS A 156 9.81 -3.48 -16.70
CA CYS A 156 10.37 -2.67 -15.62
C CYS A 156 9.82 -3.09 -14.25
N CYS A 157 8.51 -3.27 -14.13
CA CYS A 157 7.87 -3.76 -12.91
C CYS A 157 8.39 -5.14 -12.53
N LEU A 158 8.45 -6.09 -13.47
CA LEU A 158 8.95 -7.44 -13.21
C LEU A 158 10.40 -7.41 -12.71
N ALA A 159 11.27 -6.62 -13.35
CA ALA A 159 12.66 -6.45 -12.92
C ALA A 159 12.76 -5.92 -11.48
N LEU A 160 11.93 -4.93 -11.12
CA LEU A 160 11.87 -4.38 -9.76
C LEU A 160 11.39 -5.40 -8.74
N VAL A 161 10.36 -6.22 -9.06
CA VAL A 161 9.90 -7.31 -8.18
C VAL A 161 11.03 -8.31 -7.95
N LEU A 162 11.67 -8.78 -9.02
CA LEU A 162 12.74 -9.78 -8.92
C LEU A 162 13.93 -9.24 -8.11
N LEU A 163 14.30 -7.97 -8.31
CA LEU A 163 15.34 -7.31 -7.52
C LEU A 163 14.94 -7.21 -6.04
N SER A 164 13.71 -6.80 -5.76
CA SER A 164 13.16 -6.71 -4.39
C SER A 164 13.18 -8.07 -3.69
N GLN A 165 12.81 -9.14 -4.39
CA GLN A 165 12.86 -10.51 -3.86
C GLN A 165 14.28 -10.99 -3.60
N ARG A 166 15.25 -10.64 -4.45
CA ARG A 166 16.68 -10.97 -4.25
C ARG A 166 17.27 -10.26 -3.02
N LEU A 167 16.86 -9.01 -2.79
CA LEU A 167 17.26 -8.22 -1.62
C LEU A 167 16.55 -8.70 -0.35
N SER A 168 15.32 -9.17 -0.49
CA SER A 168 14.52 -9.77 0.58
C SER A 168 14.95 -11.20 0.83
N LYS A 169 16.03 -11.40 1.59
CA LYS A 169 16.24 -12.71 2.23
C LYS A 169 15.06 -12.94 3.17
N ALA A 170 14.10 -13.76 2.71
CA ALA A 170 12.91 -14.11 3.45
C ALA A 170 13.31 -14.54 4.87
N ILE A 171 12.94 -13.74 5.86
CA ILE A 171 12.95 -14.20 7.23
C ILE A 171 11.84 -15.24 7.26
N ALA A 172 12.23 -16.53 7.31
CA ALA A 172 11.29 -17.55 7.69
C ALA A 172 10.72 -17.11 9.04
N PRO A 173 9.40 -16.88 9.17
CA PRO A 173 8.83 -16.56 10.46
C PRO A 173 9.22 -17.69 11.39
N GLY A 174 10.13 -17.41 12.32
CA GLY A 174 10.51 -18.39 13.34
C GLY A 174 9.24 -18.77 14.08
N MET A 175 9.00 -20.07 14.24
CA MET A 175 7.93 -20.58 15.09
C MET A 175 8.18 -20.06 16.51
N THR A 176 7.57 -18.94 16.85
CA THR A 176 7.75 -18.26 18.13
C THR A 176 6.49 -18.49 18.94
N LEU A 177 6.63 -19.31 19.97
CA LEU A 177 5.57 -19.77 20.86
C LEU A 177 5.22 -18.75 21.97
N THR A 178 5.85 -17.57 21.98
CA THR A 178 5.66 -16.57 23.03
C THR A 178 4.92 -15.35 22.50
N GLN A 179 3.59 -15.39 22.62
CA GLN A 179 2.74 -14.22 22.45
C GLN A 179 2.91 -13.26 23.65
N GLY A 180 3.17 -11.98 23.35
CA GLY A 180 2.98 -10.89 24.30
C GLY A 180 4.22 -10.51 25.12
N TRP A 181 5.21 -9.90 24.48
CA TRP A 181 6.19 -9.07 25.20
C TRP A 181 5.57 -7.69 25.45
N ARG A 182 5.32 -7.36 26.71
CA ARG A 182 4.90 -6.02 27.16
C ARG A 182 6.14 -5.28 27.65
N ASP A 183 6.46 -4.14 27.03
CA ASP A 183 7.62 -3.35 27.41
C ASP A 183 7.51 -2.92 28.89
N PRO A 184 8.47 -3.26 29.76
CA PRO A 184 8.44 -2.87 31.16
C PRO A 184 8.61 -1.37 31.41
N ASP A 185 9.13 -0.60 30.44
CA ASP A 185 9.45 0.82 30.60
C ASP A 185 8.42 1.72 29.87
N ASP A 186 7.18 1.70 30.37
CA ASP A 186 6.09 2.59 29.95
C ASP A 186 6.27 4.00 30.57
N ARG A 187 7.43 4.65 30.30
CA ARG A 187 7.74 5.99 30.79
C ARG A 187 6.83 7.04 30.13
N LEU A 188 6.44 8.06 30.91
CA LEU A 188 5.58 9.17 30.44
C LEU A 188 6.10 9.85 29.17
N HIS A 189 7.42 9.98 29.01
CA HIS A 189 8.02 10.55 27.79
C HIS A 189 7.80 9.69 26.55
N SER A 190 7.88 8.35 26.66
CA SER A 190 7.62 7.45 25.52
C SER A 190 6.15 7.54 25.11
N ARG A 191 5.24 7.53 26.10
CA ARG A 191 3.82 7.72 25.85
C ARG A 191 3.51 9.07 25.19
N LEU A 192 4.22 10.13 25.55
CA LEU A 192 4.07 11.45 24.95
C LEU A 192 4.56 11.48 23.51
N THR A 193 5.72 10.89 23.20
CA THR A 193 6.22 10.81 21.83
C THR A 193 5.34 9.92 20.95
N ASP A 194 4.86 8.80 21.49
CA ASP A 194 3.96 7.89 20.78
C ASP A 194 2.60 8.57 20.53
N ALA A 195 2.04 9.22 21.56
CA ALA A 195 0.81 9.99 21.42
C ALA A 195 0.97 11.13 20.42
N LEU A 196 2.08 11.87 20.44
CA LEU A 196 2.35 12.94 19.47
C LEU A 196 2.44 12.40 18.03
N LEU A 197 3.14 11.29 17.81
CA LEU A 197 3.25 10.65 16.50
C LEU A 197 1.92 10.10 16.01
N ILE A 198 1.15 9.46 16.90
CA ILE A 198 -0.19 8.97 16.60
C ILE A 198 -1.12 10.13 16.26
N VAL A 199 -1.12 11.20 17.06
CA VAL A 199 -1.93 12.40 16.81
C VAL A 199 -1.54 13.06 15.50
N LEU A 200 -0.24 13.18 15.19
CA LEU A 200 0.23 13.75 13.93
C LEU A 200 -0.19 12.90 12.73
N ALA A 201 -0.06 11.57 12.84
CA ALA A 201 -0.51 10.65 11.80
C ALA A 201 -2.04 10.68 11.62
N LEU A 202 -2.80 10.74 12.73
CA LEU A 202 -4.24 10.91 12.70
C LEU A 202 -4.63 12.26 12.09
N LEU A 203 -3.93 13.33 12.43
CA LEU A 203 -4.19 14.67 11.89
C LEU A 203 -3.87 14.76 10.40
N LEU A 204 -2.98 13.93 9.88
CA LEU A 204 -2.76 13.81 8.43
C LEU A 204 -3.85 12.95 7.75
N LEU A 205 -4.30 11.87 8.38
CA LEU A 205 -5.21 10.89 7.78
C LEU A 205 -6.71 11.23 7.94
N LEU A 206 -7.12 11.75 9.09
CA LEU A 206 -8.52 11.98 9.42
C LEU A 206 -9.16 13.10 8.61
N PRO A 207 -8.56 14.29 8.43
CA PRO A 207 -9.23 15.38 7.75
C PRO A 207 -9.74 15.02 6.33
N PRO A 208 -8.95 14.40 5.44
CA PRO A 208 -9.45 14.04 4.11
C PRO A 208 -10.53 12.95 4.16
N LEU A 209 -10.46 12.03 5.13
CA LEU A 209 -11.51 11.02 5.34
C LEU A 209 -12.82 11.66 5.81
N VAL A 210 -12.74 12.57 6.77
CA VAL A 210 -13.91 13.29 7.29
C VAL A 210 -14.50 14.18 6.20
N ALA A 211 -13.67 14.90 5.43
CA ALA A 211 -14.12 15.72 4.32
C ALA A 211 -14.89 14.90 3.27
N VAL A 212 -14.38 13.73 2.89
CA VAL A 212 -15.10 12.82 1.97
C VAL A 212 -16.47 12.42 2.53
N VAL A 213 -16.55 12.12 3.82
CA VAL A 213 -17.82 11.73 4.45
C VAL A 213 -18.79 12.91 4.50
N VAL A 214 -18.31 14.11 4.84
CA VAL A 214 -19.14 15.32 4.90
C VAL A 214 -19.63 15.71 3.51
N ASP A 215 -18.73 15.73 2.51
CA ASP A 215 -19.07 16.05 1.12
C ASP A 215 -19.98 14.99 0.49
N GLY A 216 -19.81 13.72 0.91
CA GLY A 216 -20.69 12.62 0.53
C GLY A 216 -22.09 12.71 1.13
N VAL A 217 -22.23 13.25 2.36
CA VAL A 217 -23.51 13.40 3.07
C VAL A 217 -24.12 14.77 2.79
N ASN A 218 -24.27 15.11 1.51
CA ASN A 218 -24.87 16.37 1.08
C ASN A 218 -26.36 16.22 0.75
N ARG A 219 -27.08 17.35 0.66
CA ARG A 219 -28.52 17.44 0.37
C ARG A 219 -28.92 16.86 -0.99
N SER A 220 -27.96 16.62 -1.88
CA SER A 220 -28.14 16.00 -3.19
C SER A 220 -28.17 14.46 -3.16
N LEU A 221 -27.85 13.82 -2.01
CA LEU A 221 -27.93 12.36 -1.85
C LEU A 221 -29.27 11.74 -2.32
N PRO A 222 -30.44 12.24 -1.88
CA PRO A 222 -31.72 11.66 -2.30
C PRO A 222 -31.97 11.81 -3.80
N GLU A 223 -31.49 12.88 -4.43
CA GLU A 223 -31.61 13.08 -5.88
C GLU A 223 -30.70 12.11 -6.66
N VAL A 224 -29.49 11.87 -6.17
CA VAL A 224 -28.54 10.92 -6.77
C VAL A 224 -29.02 9.48 -6.62
N LEU A 225 -29.62 9.11 -5.48
CA LEU A 225 -30.21 7.79 -5.23
C LEU A 225 -31.43 7.50 -6.12
N ALA A 226 -32.15 8.54 -6.55
CA ALA A 226 -33.27 8.43 -7.47
C ALA A 226 -32.83 8.21 -8.92
N GLN A 227 -31.54 8.38 -9.25
CA GLN A 227 -31.07 8.23 -10.63
C GLN A 227 -30.98 6.76 -11.03
N PRO A 228 -31.58 6.36 -12.17
CA PRO A 228 -31.54 4.97 -12.64
C PRO A 228 -30.14 4.54 -13.09
N ILE A 229 -29.32 5.48 -13.55
CA ILE A 229 -27.91 5.24 -13.95
C ILE A 229 -27.07 4.70 -12.80
N LEU A 230 -27.31 5.16 -11.57
CA LEU A 230 -26.57 4.69 -10.40
C LEU A 230 -26.83 3.21 -10.16
N TRP A 231 -28.10 2.79 -10.20
CA TRP A 231 -28.47 1.39 -10.03
C TRP A 231 -27.97 0.49 -11.16
N GLN A 232 -27.98 0.99 -12.40
CA GLN A 232 -27.39 0.29 -13.54
C GLN A 232 -25.88 0.10 -13.34
N ALA A 233 -25.15 1.15 -12.96
CA ALA A 233 -23.72 1.08 -12.69
C ALA A 233 -23.42 0.08 -11.55
N VAL A 234 -24.15 0.16 -10.44
CA VAL A 234 -24.03 -0.77 -9.30
C VAL A 234 -24.23 -2.22 -9.73
N TRP A 235 -25.29 -2.50 -10.50
CA TRP A 235 -25.56 -3.86 -10.97
C TRP A 235 -24.49 -4.37 -11.92
N THR A 236 -24.00 -3.51 -12.81
CA THR A 236 -22.94 -3.85 -13.77
C THR A 236 -21.64 -4.19 -13.03
N SER A 237 -21.24 -3.36 -12.06
CA SER A 237 -20.09 -3.62 -11.20
C SER A 237 -20.24 -4.90 -10.40
N LEU A 238 -21.43 -5.17 -9.84
CA LEU A 238 -21.68 -6.39 -9.06
C LEU A 238 -21.56 -7.65 -9.91
N ARG A 239 -22.11 -7.64 -11.13
CA ARG A 239 -22.00 -8.76 -12.08
C ARG A 239 -20.55 -9.05 -12.47
N ILE A 240 -19.79 -8.01 -12.81
CA ILE A 240 -18.38 -8.15 -13.18
C ILE A 240 -17.58 -8.67 -11.98
N ALA A 241 -17.80 -8.13 -10.78
CA ALA A 241 -17.13 -8.56 -9.56
C ALA A 241 -17.39 -10.05 -9.23
N LEU A 242 -18.65 -10.49 -9.34
CA LEU A 242 -19.00 -11.90 -9.12
C LEU A 242 -18.38 -12.82 -10.18
N ALA A 243 -18.45 -12.46 -11.45
CA ALA A 243 -17.87 -13.25 -12.53
C ALA A 243 -16.34 -13.37 -12.38
N ALA A 244 -15.65 -12.26 -12.09
CA ALA A 244 -14.22 -12.25 -11.84
C ALA A 244 -13.86 -13.07 -10.58
N GLY A 245 -14.66 -12.96 -9.51
CA GLY A 245 -14.48 -13.72 -8.27
C GLY A 245 -14.55 -15.23 -8.50
N VAL A 246 -15.56 -15.70 -9.22
CA VAL A 246 -15.72 -17.12 -9.57
C VAL A 246 -14.53 -17.60 -10.41
N LEU A 247 -14.16 -16.84 -11.44
CA LEU A 247 -13.04 -17.20 -12.33
C LEU A 247 -11.71 -17.29 -11.57
N CYS A 248 -11.46 -16.35 -10.64
CA CYS A 248 -10.29 -16.37 -9.77
C CYS A 248 -10.23 -17.61 -8.88
N VAL A 249 -11.35 -17.98 -8.25
CA VAL A 249 -11.43 -19.18 -7.40
C VAL A 249 -11.15 -20.44 -8.22
N VAL A 250 -11.75 -20.57 -9.40
CA VAL A 250 -11.55 -21.72 -10.30
C VAL A 250 -10.09 -21.86 -10.70
N LEU A 251 -9.46 -20.78 -11.19
CA LEU A 251 -8.04 -20.79 -11.55
C LEU A 251 -7.13 -21.11 -10.37
N THR A 252 -7.44 -20.57 -9.20
CA THR A 252 -6.66 -20.82 -7.98
C THR A 252 -6.73 -22.29 -7.58
N ILE A 253 -7.91 -22.92 -7.64
CA ILE A 253 -8.09 -24.35 -7.37
C ILE A 253 -7.30 -25.19 -8.38
N MET A 254 -7.36 -24.85 -9.68
CA MET A 254 -6.59 -25.54 -10.73
C MET A 254 -5.07 -25.45 -10.49
N LEU A 255 -4.56 -24.27 -10.14
CA LEU A 255 -3.14 -24.07 -9.85
C LEU A 255 -2.69 -24.83 -8.59
N LEU A 256 -3.52 -24.82 -7.53
CA LEU A 256 -3.25 -25.59 -6.31
C LEU A 256 -3.22 -27.09 -6.59
N TRP A 257 -4.15 -27.60 -7.39
CA TRP A 257 -4.20 -29.01 -7.74
C TRP A 257 -2.98 -29.41 -8.58
N SER A 258 -2.62 -28.61 -9.58
CA SER A 258 -1.42 -28.80 -10.40
C SER A 258 -0.13 -28.77 -9.54
N SER A 259 -0.02 -27.82 -8.61
CA SER A 259 1.13 -27.74 -7.70
C SER A 259 1.24 -28.95 -6.76
N ARG A 260 0.10 -29.50 -6.30
CA ARG A 260 0.06 -30.71 -5.48
C ARG A 260 0.53 -31.93 -6.27
N GLU A 261 0.01 -32.11 -7.49
CA GLU A 261 0.38 -33.22 -8.38
C GLU A 261 1.89 -33.18 -8.74
N LEU A 262 2.42 -32.00 -9.07
CA LEU A 262 3.85 -31.82 -9.35
C LEU A 262 4.74 -32.19 -8.15
N ARG A 263 4.37 -31.78 -6.93
CA ARG A 263 5.11 -32.15 -5.72
C ARG A 263 5.05 -33.65 -5.44
N GLN A 264 3.90 -34.28 -5.65
CA GLN A 264 3.75 -35.72 -5.44
C GLN A 264 4.60 -36.52 -6.44
N ARG A 265 4.66 -36.09 -7.71
CA ARG A 265 5.55 -36.69 -8.72
C ARG A 265 7.02 -36.52 -8.36
N GLN A 266 7.44 -35.34 -7.92
CA GLN A 266 8.84 -35.11 -7.50
C GLN A 266 9.24 -35.96 -6.28
N GLN A 267 8.34 -36.18 -5.33
CA GLN A 267 8.60 -37.06 -4.17
C GLN A 267 8.75 -38.53 -4.59
N LEU A 268 7.95 -39.01 -5.54
CA LEU A 268 8.07 -40.36 -6.10
C LEU A 268 9.42 -40.55 -6.81
N PHE A 269 9.86 -39.60 -7.65
CA PHE A 269 11.15 -39.67 -8.33
C PHE A 269 12.35 -39.58 -7.37
N ALA A 270 12.27 -38.79 -6.29
CA ALA A 270 13.31 -38.72 -5.27
C ALA A 270 13.44 -40.01 -4.44
N GLY A 271 12.33 -40.71 -4.18
CA GLY A 271 12.33 -42.02 -3.52
C GLY A 271 12.99 -43.12 -4.36
N THR A 272 12.77 -43.11 -5.68
CA THR A 272 13.37 -44.10 -6.59
C THR A 272 14.88 -43.91 -6.75
N ASN A 273 15.39 -42.67 -6.79
CA ASN A 273 16.84 -42.41 -6.90
C ASN A 273 17.62 -42.71 -5.60
N ALA A 274 16.98 -42.63 -4.43
CA ALA A 274 17.61 -42.97 -3.16
C ALA A 274 17.74 -44.50 -2.94
N GLY A 275 16.92 -45.31 -3.61
CA GLY A 275 17.03 -46.77 -3.58
C GLY A 275 18.22 -47.30 -4.38
N THR A 276 18.51 -46.72 -5.54
CA THR A 276 19.56 -47.21 -6.46
C THR A 276 21.00 -46.89 -6.01
N GLN A 277 21.19 -45.99 -5.04
CA GLN A 277 22.50 -45.63 -4.51
C GLN A 277 22.95 -46.45 -3.28
N ARG A 278 22.09 -47.35 -2.78
CA ARG A 278 22.41 -48.24 -1.65
C ARG A 278 22.89 -49.63 -2.06
N ASP A 279 22.80 -49.96 -3.34
CA ASP A 279 23.10 -51.30 -3.87
C ASP A 279 24.36 -51.33 -4.78
N VAL A 280 25.29 -50.36 -4.62
CA VAL A 280 26.63 -50.37 -5.27
C VAL A 280 27.72 -50.24 -4.22
#